data_AF-A0A0F8XY17-F1
#
_entry.id   AF-A0A0F8XY17-F1
#
_cell.length_a   1.000
_cell.length_b   1.000
_cell.length_c   1.000
_cell.angle_alpha   90.00
_cell.angle_beta   90.00
_cell.angle_gamma   90.00
#
_symmetry.space_group_name_H-M   'P 1'
#
loop_
_entity.id
_entity.type
_entity.pdbx_description
1 polymer ?
#
loop_
_entity_poly.entity_id
_entity_poly.type
_entity_poly.pdbx_seq_one_letter_code
_entity_poly.pdbx_strand_id
1 'polypeptide(L)'
;MGNGQSSPPPGVIVDVSRDFQRQFVGSPSLAVLPDGRYVAGHDWFGPGTNNDTTVVFGSSDGGRSWRKTSLITGAFWSSLVT
;
A
#
# COMPACT_ATOMS: atom_id res chain seq x y z
N MET A 1 26.66 8.05 -19.15
CA MET A 1 25.86 8.19 -17.91
C MET A 1 25.29 6.81 -17.62
N GLY A 2 25.65 6.19 -16.50
CA GLY A 2 25.25 4.81 -16.22
C GLY A 2 23.75 4.71 -15.99
N ASN A 3 23.10 3.75 -16.65
CA ASN A 3 21.70 3.39 -16.40
C ASN A 3 21.63 2.76 -15.00
N GLY A 4 21.45 3.59 -13.97
CA GLY A 4 21.28 3.17 -12.58
C GLY A 4 19.95 2.44 -12.40
N GLN A 5 19.88 1.19 -12.82
CA GLN A 5 18.81 0.28 -12.42
C GLN A 5 19.05 -0.05 -10.94
N SER A 6 18.32 0.63 -10.05
CA SER A 6 18.32 0.32 -8.62
C SER A 6 17.67 -1.04 -8.41
N SER A 7 18.34 -1.94 -7.69
CA SER A 7 17.73 -3.18 -7.22
C SER A 7 16.43 -2.89 -6.46
N PRO A 8 15.41 -3.75 -6.55
CA PRO A 8 14.18 -3.57 -5.78
C PRO A 8 14.52 -3.52 -4.27
N PRO A 9 13.71 -2.80 -3.47
CA PRO A 9 13.87 -2.81 -2.03
C PRO A 9 13.78 -4.25 -1.49
N PRO A 10 14.46 -4.55 -0.38
CA PRO A 10 14.35 -5.86 0.24
C PRO A 10 12.91 -6.15 0.65
N GLY A 11 12.51 -7.43 0.55
CA GLY A 11 11.18 -7.89 0.94
C GLY A 11 10.19 -8.03 -0.21
N VAL A 12 8.90 -8.04 0.12
CA VAL A 12 7.79 -8.15 -0.84
C VAL A 12 7.15 -6.78 -1.02
N ILE A 13 7.09 -6.32 -2.26
CA ILE A 13 6.41 -5.07 -2.62
C ILE A 13 4.90 -5.31 -2.60
N VAL A 14 4.16 -4.52 -1.80
CA VAL A 14 2.69 -4.64 -1.66
C VAL A 14 1.95 -3.83 -2.72
N ASP A 15 2.34 -2.57 -2.94
CA ASP A 15 1.83 -1.72 -4.02
C ASP A 15 2.91 -0.77 -4.54
N VAL A 16 2.71 -0.28 -5.77
CA VAL A 16 3.59 0.63 -6.48
C VAL A 16 2.74 1.68 -7.18
N SER A 17 3.10 2.95 -7.02
CA SER A 17 2.46 4.03 -7.80
C SER A 17 2.69 3.82 -9.30
N ARG A 18 1.67 4.05 -10.12
CA ARG A 18 1.81 4.01 -11.59
C ARG A 18 2.23 5.36 -12.18
N ASP A 19 2.16 6.43 -11.39
CA ASP A 19 2.59 7.78 -11.75
C ASP A 19 3.39 8.37 -10.58
N PHE A 20 4.66 7.97 -10.49
CA PHE A 20 5.56 8.37 -9.41
C PHE A 20 5.83 9.88 -9.33
N GLN A 21 5.42 10.67 -10.33
CA GLN A 21 5.60 12.13 -10.30
C GLN A 21 4.42 12.82 -9.61
N ARG A 22 3.25 12.17 -9.54
CA ARG A 22 2.01 12.81 -9.09
C ARG A 22 1.25 12.02 -8.03
N GLN A 23 1.55 10.74 -7.88
CA GLN A 23 0.89 9.85 -6.94
C GLN A 23 1.95 9.12 -6.10
N PHE A 24 1.83 9.22 -4.77
CA PHE A 24 2.77 8.66 -3.81
C PHE A 24 2.06 7.74 -2.83
N VAL A 25 2.74 6.68 -2.40
CA VAL A 25 2.30 5.82 -1.29
C VAL A 25 2.68 6.51 0.03
N GLY A 26 1.74 6.64 0.96
CA GLY A 26 2.01 7.16 2.29
C GLY A 26 1.06 6.58 3.35
N SER A 27 1.29 6.92 4.62
CA SER A 27 0.50 6.42 5.76
C SER A 27 0.36 4.89 5.81
N PRO A 28 1.47 4.13 5.80
CA PRO A 28 1.39 2.68 5.84
C PRO A 28 0.82 2.19 7.17
N SER A 29 -0.05 1.18 7.12
CA SER A 29 -0.52 0.41 8.27
C SER A 29 -0.57 -1.09 7.94
N LEU A 30 -0.40 -1.93 8.95
CA LEU A 30 -0.39 -3.38 8.84
C LEU A 30 -1.03 -3.98 10.09
N ALA A 31 -1.92 -4.96 9.90
CA ALA A 31 -2.61 -5.66 10.97
C ALA A 31 -2.71 -7.17 10.65
N VAL A 32 -2.85 -7.99 11.70
CA VAL A 32 -3.10 -9.43 11.59
C VAL A 32 -4.49 -9.70 12.11
N LEU A 33 -5.39 -10.13 11.24
CA LEU A 33 -6.76 -10.47 11.59
C LEU A 33 -6.81 -11.69 12.54
N PRO A 34 -7.88 -11.88 13.32
CA PRO A 34 -8.01 -13.04 14.23
C PRO A 34 -7.88 -14.41 13.56
N ASP A 35 -8.17 -14.50 12.25
CA ASP A 35 -8.02 -15.72 11.46
C ASP A 35 -6.60 -15.92 10.90
N GLY A 36 -5.64 -15.07 11.29
CA GLY A 36 -4.24 -15.13 10.88
C GLY A 36 -3.93 -14.47 9.53
N ARG A 37 -4.93 -13.96 8.80
CA ARG A 37 -4.68 -13.20 7.55
C ARG A 37 -4.06 -11.85 7.85
N TYR A 38 -3.18 -11.39 6.98
CA TYR A 38 -2.56 -10.08 7.11
C TYR A 38 -3.35 -9.08 6.26
N VAL A 39 -3.49 -7.86 6.76
CA VAL A 39 -4.06 -6.74 6.02
C VAL A 39 -3.10 -5.56 6.07
N ALA A 40 -2.77 -5.01 4.91
CA ALA A 40 -1.94 -3.82 4.77
C ALA A 40 -2.75 -2.70 4.13
N GLY A 41 -2.50 -1.46 4.54
CA GLY A 41 -3.18 -0.29 4.00
C GLY A 41 -2.22 0.87 3.81
N HIS A 42 -2.53 1.72 2.85
CA HIS A 42 -1.86 2.99 2.64
C HIS A 42 -2.82 3.98 1.96
N ASP A 43 -2.48 5.27 1.97
CA ASP A 43 -3.20 6.26 1.21
C ASP A 43 -2.47 6.65 -0.08
N TRP A 44 -3.24 7.17 -1.04
CA TRP A 44 -2.69 7.81 -2.24
C TRP A 44 -2.54 9.32 -2.03
N PHE A 45 -1.30 9.77 -1.94
CA PHE A 45 -0.94 11.18 -1.81
C PHE A 45 -0.57 11.80 -3.15
N GLY A 46 -0.59 13.13 -3.21
CA GLY A 46 0.10 13.91 -4.23
C GLY A 46 -0.82 14.69 -5.18
N PRO A 47 -0.25 15.49 -6.10
CA PRO A 47 -1.02 16.37 -6.99
C PRO A 47 -1.82 15.63 -8.08
N GLY A 48 -1.71 14.31 -8.15
CA GLY A 48 -2.52 13.44 -9.00
C GLY A 48 -3.66 12.75 -8.27
N THR A 49 -3.91 13.09 -7.00
CA THR A 49 -4.94 12.46 -6.16
C THR A 49 -5.80 13.53 -5.50
N ASN A 50 -6.95 13.12 -4.95
CA ASN A 50 -7.79 14.00 -4.15
C ASN A 50 -7.39 13.98 -2.65
N ASN A 51 -6.33 13.26 -2.28
CA ASN A 51 -5.94 13.00 -0.89
C ASN A 51 -7.11 12.52 -0.01
N ASP A 52 -7.92 11.61 -0.54
CA ASP A 52 -9.13 11.11 0.11
C ASP A 52 -9.24 9.57 0.09
N THR A 53 -8.24 8.89 -0.48
CA THR A 53 -8.34 7.49 -0.86
C THR A 53 -7.34 6.63 -0.10
N THR A 54 -7.87 5.65 0.62
CA THR A 54 -7.12 4.56 1.24
C THR A 54 -7.26 3.29 0.41
N VAL A 55 -6.19 2.54 0.24
CA VAL A 55 -6.16 1.24 -0.41
C VAL A 55 -5.85 0.17 0.61
N VAL A 56 -6.55 -0.96 0.55
CA VAL A 56 -6.33 -2.11 1.43
C VAL A 56 -5.94 -3.33 0.60
N PHE A 57 -5.00 -4.09 1.15
CA PHE A 57 -4.47 -5.34 0.63
C PHE A 57 -4.63 -6.46 1.65
N GLY A 58 -4.88 -7.67 1.18
CA GLY A 58 -4.93 -8.87 2.00
C GLY A 58 -3.86 -9.88 1.58
N SER A 59 -3.32 -10.60 2.57
CA SER A 59 -2.47 -11.76 2.39
C SER A 59 -2.96 -12.93 3.24
N SER A 60 -3.05 -14.11 2.63
CA SER A 60 -3.40 -15.37 3.28
C SER A 60 -2.22 -16.33 3.43
N ASP A 61 -1.02 -15.90 3.03
CA ASP A 61 0.19 -16.72 3.00
C ASP A 61 1.33 -16.14 3.84
N GLY A 62 0.99 -15.34 4.86
CA GLY A 62 1.95 -14.72 5.77
C GLY A 62 2.76 -13.58 5.14
N GLY A 63 2.17 -12.85 4.19
CA GLY A 63 2.78 -11.69 3.54
C GLY A 63 3.70 -12.01 2.35
N ARG A 64 3.68 -13.25 1.85
CA ARG A 64 4.46 -13.67 0.67
C ARG A 64 3.84 -13.18 -0.63
N SER A 65 2.52 -13.08 -0.67
CA SER A 65 1.76 -12.44 -1.74
C SER A 65 0.65 -11.54 -1.19
N TRP A 66 0.31 -10.52 -1.96
CA TRP A 66 -0.68 -9.50 -1.60
C TRP A 66 -1.66 -9.29 -2.74
N ARG A 67 -2.94 -9.12 -2.39
CA ARG A 67 -3.99 -8.76 -3.35
C ARG A 67 -4.73 -7.54 -2.85
N LYS A 68 -4.92 -6.55 -3.73
CA LYS A 68 -5.83 -5.42 -3.46
C LYS A 68 -7.22 -5.95 -3.16
N THR A 69 -7.74 -5.62 -1.99
CA THR A 69 -9.07 -6.05 -1.54
C THR A 69 -10.09 -4.93 -1.66
N SER A 70 -9.69 -3.69 -1.35
CA SER A 70 -10.60 -2.55 -1.31
C SER A 70 -9.90 -1.24 -1.67
N LEU A 71 -10.70 -0.29 -2.13
CA LEU A 71 -10.39 1.14 -2.23
C LEU A 71 -11.49 1.87 -1.48
N ILE A 72 -11.12 2.73 -0.53
CA ILE A 72 -12.04 3.43 0.38
C ILE A 72 -11.84 4.93 0.19
N THR A 73 -12.90 5.62 -0.21
CA THR A 73 -12.92 7.09 -0.31
C THR A 73 -13.42 7.69 0.99
N GLY A 74 -12.81 8.78 1.43
CA GLY A 74 -13.15 9.51 2.66
C GLY A 74 -12.48 8.99 3.94
N ALA A 75 -11.57 8.01 3.83
CA ALA A 75 -10.89 7.39 4.99
C ALA A 75 -9.39 7.75 5.09
N PHE A 76 -8.98 8.87 4.47
CA PHE A 76 -7.59 9.30 4.43
C PHE A 76 -6.98 9.44 5.83
N TRP A 77 -5.72 9.01 5.99
CA TRP A 77 -5.00 8.95 7.27
C TRP A 77 -5.59 8.01 8.34
N SER A 78 -6.42 7.05 7.93
CA SER A 78 -6.85 5.97 8.85
C SER A 78 -5.73 4.97 9.09
N SER A 79 -5.78 4.28 10.24
CA SER A 79 -4.89 3.16 10.56
C SER A 79 -5.69 1.87 10.64
N LEU A 80 -5.16 0.80 10.06
CA LEU A 80 -5.64 -0.55 10.34
C LEU A 80 -5.22 -0.96 11.76
N VAL A 81 -6.20 -1.41 12.55
CA VAL A 81 -6.01 -1.93 13.92
C VAL A 81 -6.82 -3.22 14.08
N THR A 82 -6.46 -4.04 15.07
CA THR A 82 -7.10 -5.33 15.38
C THR A 82 -7.55 -5.37 16.81
#